data_AF-A0A819WSR6-F1
#
_entry.id   AF-A0A819WSR6-F1
#
_cell.length_a   1.000
_cell.length_b   1.000
_cell.length_c   1.000
_cell.angle_alpha   90.00
_cell.angle_beta   90.00
_cell.angle_gamma   90.00
#
_symmetry.space_group_name_H-M   'P 1'
#
loop_
_entity.id
_entity.type
_entity.pdbx_description
1 polymer ?
#
loop_
_entity_poly.entity_id
_entity_poly.type
_entity_poly.pdbx_seq_one_letter_code
_entity_poly.pdbx_strand_id
1 'polypeptide(L)'
;RIIELGAGSGLLGLTLLNFSKYQLDESMKIEELDWNQYSIENNHHNYFDCVLAAHVVYDPSMIENLVKTIRILLQKNQPCPAYIANTIRNESTYEQLI
;
A
#
# COMPACT_ATOMS: atom_id res chain seq x y z
N ARG A 1 6.02 2.96 -10.94
CA ARG A 1 6.42 2.44 -9.61
C ARG A 1 5.17 2.17 -8.79
N ILE A 2 4.95 0.91 -8.43
CA ILE A 2 3.82 0.48 -7.59
C ILE A 2 4.38 0.09 -6.22
N ILE A 3 3.66 0.41 -5.15
CA ILE A 3 3.94 -0.10 -3.82
C ILE A 3 2.78 -0.95 -3.31
N GLU A 4 3.10 -2.09 -2.71
CA GLU A 4 2.16 -2.94 -2.00
C GLU A 4 2.41 -2.81 -0.49
N LEU A 5 1.38 -2.41 0.26
CA LEU A 5 1.41 -2.37 1.72
C LEU A 5 0.86 -3.67 2.30
N GLY A 6 1.48 -4.16 3.37
CA GLY A 6 1.01 -5.35 4.07
C GLY A 6 1.05 -6.59 3.18
N ALA A 7 2.11 -6.74 2.37
CA ALA A 7 2.17 -7.71 1.28
C ALA A 7 1.99 -9.17 1.72
N GLY A 8 2.25 -9.50 2.99
CA GLY A 8 2.10 -10.86 3.51
C GLY A 8 2.97 -11.85 2.73
N SER A 9 2.35 -12.69 1.89
CA SER A 9 3.06 -13.63 1.00
C SER A 9 3.63 -12.97 -0.28
N GLY A 10 3.26 -11.72 -0.57
CA GLY A 10 3.63 -11.00 -1.79
C GLY A 10 2.85 -11.45 -3.03
N LEU A 11 1.74 -12.18 -2.86
CA LEU A 11 0.99 -12.74 -3.99
C LEU A 11 0.46 -11.64 -4.93
N LEU A 12 -0.03 -10.52 -4.41
CA LEU A 12 -0.55 -9.43 -5.25
C LEU A 12 0.57 -8.78 -6.07
N GLY A 13 1.69 -8.41 -5.45
CA GLY A 13 2.86 -7.87 -6.14
C GLY A 13 3.46 -8.83 -7.17
N LEU A 14 3.62 -10.11 -6.82
CA LEU A 14 4.11 -11.14 -7.75
C LEU A 14 3.16 -11.37 -8.93
N THR A 15 1.85 -11.34 -8.67
CA THR A 15 0.82 -11.47 -9.71
C THR A 15 0.92 -10.30 -10.69
N LEU A 16 1.06 -9.06 -10.18
CA LEU A 16 1.25 -7.87 -11.01
C LEU A 16 2.51 -7.96 -11.87
N LEU A 17 3.64 -8.33 -11.27
CA LEU A 17 4.89 -8.54 -11.99
C LEU A 17 4.73 -9.59 -13.09
N ASN A 18 3.95 -10.65 -12.86
CA ASN A 18 3.72 -11.68 -13.86
C ASN A 18 2.85 -11.19 -15.02
N PHE A 19 1.89 -10.29 -14.77
CA PHE A 19 1.06 -9.69 -15.82
C PHE A 19 1.84 -8.66 -16.66
N SER A 20 2.81 -7.98 -16.06
CA SER A 20 3.63 -6.95 -16.72
C SER A 20 4.87 -7.48 -17.45
N LYS A 21 5.28 -8.73 -17.19
CA LYS A 21 6.44 -9.41 -17.82
C LYS A 21 6.48 -9.38 -19.35
N TYR A 22 5.38 -9.07 -20.02
CA TYR A 22 5.34 -8.91 -21.48
C TYR A 22 5.72 -7.49 -21.95
N GLN A 23 6.00 -6.55 -21.05
CA GLN A 23 6.11 -5.13 -21.41
C GLN A 23 7.40 -4.39 -21.01
N LEU A 24 8.29 -4.80 -20.09
CA LEU A 24 9.61 -4.14 -19.83
C LEU A 24 10.48 -4.88 -18.77
N ASP A 25 11.74 -4.43 -18.59
CA ASP A 25 12.71 -4.87 -17.56
C ASP A 25 12.24 -4.44 -16.15
N GLU A 26 11.39 -5.26 -15.54
CA GLU A 26 10.80 -4.96 -14.23
C GLU A 26 11.53 -5.66 -13.08
N SER A 27 11.93 -4.85 -12.09
CA SER A 27 12.53 -5.33 -10.85
C SER A 27 11.56 -5.15 -9.68
N MET A 28 11.37 -6.21 -8.88
CA MET A 28 10.66 -6.13 -7.60
C MET A 28 11.65 -5.95 -6.46
N LYS A 29 11.34 -5.04 -5.52
CA LYS A 29 12.09 -4.86 -4.27
C LYS A 29 11.17 -5.13 -3.10
N ILE A 30 11.70 -5.80 -2.09
CA ILE A 30 11.02 -6.02 -0.82
C ILE A 30 11.69 -5.10 0.19
N GLU A 31 10.89 -4.27 0.84
CA GLU A 31 11.32 -3.33 1.87
C GLU A 31 10.40 -3.46 3.07
N GLU A 32 10.97 -3.36 4.27
CA GLU A 32 10.19 -3.25 5.50
C GLU A 32 9.63 -1.83 5.62
N LEU A 33 8.33 -1.73 5.94
CA LEU A 33 7.64 -0.46 6.12
C LEU A 33 6.72 -0.59 7.34
N ASP A 34 7.17 -0.08 8.48
CA ASP A 34 6.37 -0.02 9.71
C ASP A 34 5.44 1.20 9.69
N TRP A 35 4.13 0.96 9.60
CA TRP A 35 3.11 2.03 9.58
C TRP A 35 3.13 2.90 10.84
N ASN A 36 3.60 2.38 11.98
CA ASN A 36 3.65 3.14 13.22
C ASN A 36 4.77 4.18 13.24
N GLN A 37 5.81 3.97 12.43
CA GLN A 37 7.02 4.80 12.41
C GLN A 37 7.19 5.54 11.08
N TYR A 38 6.38 5.23 10.07
CA TYR A 38 6.50 5.82 8.74
C TYR A 38 6.13 7.31 8.74
N SER A 39 7.06 8.13 8.28
CA SER A 39 6.94 9.58 8.24
C SER A 39 7.29 10.15 6.86
N ILE A 40 7.00 11.44 6.66
CA ILE A 40 7.35 12.18 5.44
C ILE A 40 8.87 12.09 5.17
N GLU A 41 9.69 12.03 6.22
CA GLU A 41 11.14 11.96 6.11
C GLU A 41 11.61 10.66 5.46
N ASN A 42 10.89 9.57 5.71
CA ASN A 42 11.14 8.27 5.07
C ASN A 42 10.78 8.28 3.57
N ASN A 43 9.96 9.24 3.12
CA ASN A 43 9.43 9.28 1.75
C ASN A 43 10.09 10.35 0.86
N HIS A 44 11.20 10.96 1.28
CA HIS A 44 11.80 12.09 0.55
C HIS A 44 12.17 11.78 -0.92
N HIS A 45 12.53 10.54 -1.25
CA HIS A 45 13.02 10.14 -2.58
C HIS A 45 12.11 9.15 -3.32
N ASN A 46 11.00 8.75 -2.71
CA ASN A 46 10.09 7.78 -3.33
C ASN A 46 8.86 8.50 -3.90
N TYR A 47 8.52 8.12 -5.12
CA TYR A 47 7.25 8.44 -5.74
C TYR A 47 6.65 7.14 -6.25
N PHE A 48 5.35 7.01 -6.08
CA PHE A 48 4.59 5.87 -6.54
C PHE A 48 3.46 6.36 -7.44
N ASP A 49 3.21 5.62 -8.50
CA ASP A 49 2.12 5.86 -9.43
C ASP A 49 0.83 5.17 -8.94
N CYS A 50 0.97 4.25 -7.99
CA CYS A 50 -0.14 3.49 -7.40
C CYS A 50 0.26 2.92 -6.04
N VAL A 51 -0.65 3.00 -5.07
CA VAL A 51 -0.56 2.31 -3.77
C VAL A 51 -1.58 1.19 -3.74
N LEU A 52 -1.15 -0.02 -3.41
CA LEU A 52 -1.99 -1.20 -3.30
C LEU A 52 -1.95 -1.75 -1.88
N ALA A 53 -3.08 -2.28 -1.42
CA ALA A 53 -3.14 -3.08 -0.22
C ALA A 53 -4.27 -4.11 -0.32
N ALA A 54 -4.03 -5.33 0.18
CA ALA A 54 -5.04 -6.37 0.23
C ALA A 54 -5.09 -7.00 1.62
N HIS A 55 -6.29 -7.08 2.20
CA HIS A 55 -6.55 -7.69 3.51
C HIS A 55 -5.79 -7.06 4.68
N VAL A 56 -5.61 -5.73 4.67
CA VAL A 56 -4.81 -4.99 5.67
C VAL A 56 -5.64 -4.36 6.81
N VAL A 57 -6.97 -4.42 6.76
CA VAL A 57 -7.86 -3.79 7.77
C VAL A 57 -8.57 -4.90 8.54
N TYR A 58 -7.96 -5.27 9.66
CA TYR A 58 -8.48 -6.25 10.61
C TYR A 58 -8.24 -5.82 12.07
N ASP A 59 -7.22 -4.99 12.32
CA ASP A 59 -6.95 -4.36 13.62
C ASP A 59 -7.36 -2.87 13.57
N PRO A 60 -8.42 -2.45 14.28
CA PRO A 60 -8.84 -1.06 14.33
C PRO A 60 -7.73 -0.08 14.76
N SER A 61 -6.84 -0.51 15.65
CA SER A 61 -5.77 0.36 16.17
C SER A 61 -4.75 0.76 15.11
N MET A 62 -4.66 0.01 14.01
CA MET A 62 -3.73 0.25 12.91
C MET A 62 -4.30 1.17 11.82
N ILE A 63 -5.60 1.45 11.82
CA ILE A 63 -6.27 2.20 10.75
C ILE A 63 -5.70 3.61 10.61
N GLU A 64 -5.52 4.32 11.72
CA GLU A 64 -4.97 5.68 11.70
C GLU A 64 -3.55 5.69 11.08
N ASN A 65 -2.72 4.73 11.44
CA ASN A 65 -1.34 4.61 10.96
C ASN A 65 -1.29 4.20 9.48
N LEU A 66 -2.20 3.32 9.04
CA LEU A 66 -2.37 2.98 7.62
C LEU A 66 -2.79 4.21 6.81
N VAL A 67 -3.78 4.97 7.26
CA VAL A 67 -4.27 6.18 6.57
C VAL A 67 -3.17 7.24 6.50
N LYS A 68 -2.43 7.48 7.58
CA LYS A 68 -1.27 8.39 7.59
C LYS A 68 -0.22 7.96 6.58
N THR A 69 0.13 6.68 6.56
CA THR A 69 1.09 6.09 5.63
C THR A 69 0.66 6.33 4.18
N ILE A 70 -0.59 6.01 3.84
CA ILE A 70 -1.14 6.25 2.50
C ILE A 70 -1.07 7.74 2.15
N ARG A 71 -1.49 8.64 3.05
CA ARG A 71 -1.42 10.09 2.81
C ARG A 71 0.01 10.55 2.50
N ILE A 72 1.01 10.05 3.22
CA ILE A 72 2.42 10.38 2.97
C ILE A 72 2.85 9.88 1.58
N LEU A 73 2.44 8.67 1.18
CA LEU A 73 2.75 8.09 -0.13
C LEU A 73 2.09 8.87 -1.28
N LEU A 74 0.91 9.44 -1.04
CA LEU A 74 0.13 10.21 -2.02
C LEU A 74 0.54 11.68 -2.16
N GLN A 75 1.38 12.23 -1.27
CA GLN A 75 1.66 13.68 -1.16
C GLN A 75 2.42 14.33 -2.35
N LYS A 76 2.77 13.59 -3.41
CA LYS A 76 3.53 14.14 -4.55
C LYS A 76 2.59 14.68 -5.64
N ASN A 77 3.09 15.61 -6.46
CA ASN A 77 2.36 16.43 -7.45
C ASN A 77 1.72 15.67 -8.64
N GLN A 78 1.32 14.41 -8.48
CA GLN A 78 0.65 13.62 -9.51
C GLN A 78 -0.52 12.85 -8.90
N PRO A 79 -1.63 12.64 -9.64
CA PRO A 79 -2.72 11.80 -9.17
C PRO A 79 -2.21 10.37 -8.99
N CYS A 80 -2.00 9.97 -7.74
CA CYS A 80 -1.65 8.62 -7.35
C CYS A 80 -2.89 7.98 -6.70
N PRO A 81 -3.55 7.00 -7.34
CA PRO A 81 -4.63 6.28 -6.70
C PRO A 81 -4.11 5.31 -5.63
N ALA A 82 -4.90 5.14 -4.57
CA ALA A 82 -4.74 4.06 -3.61
C ALA A 82 -5.90 3.08 -3.78
N TYR A 83 -5.59 1.79 -3.96
CA TYR A 83 -6.59 0.72 -4.02
C TYR A 83 -6.42 -0.21 -2.81
N ILE A 84 -7.49 -0.32 -2.01
CA ILE A 84 -7.56 -1.21 -0.86
C ILE A 84 -8.63 -2.25 -1.13
N ALA A 85 -8.25 -3.52 -1.19
CA ALA A 85 -9.17 -4.64 -1.39
C ALA A 85 -9.25 -5.47 -0.10
N ASN A 86 -10.38 -5.37 0.62
CA ASN A 86 -10.60 -6.12 1.85
C ASN A 86 -11.90 -6.89 1.84
N THR A 87 -11.86 -8.09 2.41
CA THR A 87 -13.09 -8.78 2.84
C THR A 87 -13.65 -8.04 4.05
N ILE A 88 -14.94 -7.65 4.00
CA ILE A 88 -15.64 -7.11 5.17
C ILE A 88 -15.93 -8.28 6.11
N ARG A 89 -15.13 -8.41 7.18
CA ARG A 89 -15.30 -9.45 8.22
C ARG A 89 -15.99 -8.92 9.47
N ASN A 90 -15.83 -7.62 9.72
CA ASN A 90 -16.44 -6.88 10.82
C ASN A 90 -16.77 -5.49 10.27
N GLU A 91 -18.06 -5.14 10.28
CA GLU A 91 -18.54 -3.86 9.77
C GLU A 91 -17.98 -2.68 10.58
N SER A 92 -17.98 -2.76 11.91
CA SER A 92 -17.47 -1.68 12.78
C SER A 92 -15.97 -1.37 12.60
N THR A 93 -15.16 -2.34 12.19
CA THR A 93 -13.76 -2.11 11.83
C THR A 93 -13.66 -1.48 10.45
N TYR A 94 -14.49 -1.92 9.49
CA TYR A 94 -14.48 -1.40 8.14
C TYR A 94 -15.00 0.04 8.06
N GLU A 95 -15.99 0.39 8.88
CA GLU A 95 -16.54 1.75 9.02
C GLU A 95 -15.51 2.76 9.49
N GLN A 96 -14.45 2.35 10.18
CA GLN A 96 -13.38 3.26 10.59
C GLN A 96 -12.41 3.62 9.45
N LEU A 97 -12.43 2.87 8.35
CA LEU A 97 -11.59 3.10 7.17
C LEU A 97 -12.19 4.12 6.19
N ILE A 98 -13.53 4.21 6.13
CA ILE A 98 -14.31 4.99 5.15
C ILE A 98 -14.87 6.28 5.75
#